data_AF-A0A7W1RBZ8-F1
#
_entry.id   AF-A0A7W1RBZ8-F1
#
_cell.length_a   1.000
_cell.length_b   1.000
_cell.length_c   1.000
_cell.angle_alpha   90.00
_cell.angle_beta   90.00
_cell.angle_gamma   90.00
#
_symmetry.space_group_name_H-M   'P 1'
#
loop_
_entity.id
_entity.type
_entity.pdbx_description
1 polymer ?
#
loop_
_entity_poly.entity_id
_entity_poly.type
_entity_poly.pdbx_seq_one_letter_code
_entity_poly.pdbx_strand_id
1 'polypeptide(L)'
;LVATDEQRPGRLATLIFAERRFAALPIDPRIAPHYGRLLAETRRNRNRNRNKKLATADALIAATAAAHRLPLITRDRDFANLDGINAIIV
;
A
#
# COMPACT_ATOMS: atom_id res chain seq x y z
N LEU A 1 5.08 -3.44 14.99
CA LEU A 1 3.64 -3.70 14.86
C LEU A 1 3.29 -4.92 15.70
N VAL A 2 3.01 -4.75 16.99
CA VAL A 2 2.44 -5.82 17.82
C VAL A 2 0.98 -5.44 18.02
N ALA A 3 0.06 -6.29 17.59
CA ALA A 3 -1.36 -6.12 17.89
C ALA A 3 -1.57 -6.40 19.39
N THR A 4 -2.35 -5.58 20.08
CA THR A 4 -2.81 -5.93 21.42
C THR A 4 -3.85 -7.06 21.32
N ASP A 5 -4.11 -7.72 22.45
CA ASP A 5 -5.07 -8.83 22.49
C ASP A 5 -6.48 -8.37 22.11
N GLU A 6 -6.85 -7.13 22.44
CA GLU A 6 -8.14 -6.52 22.10
C GLU A 6 -8.29 -6.26 20.60
N GLN A 7 -7.19 -6.00 19.90
CA GLN A 7 -7.20 -5.73 18.45
C GLN A 7 -7.21 -7.02 17.61
N ARG A 8 -6.81 -8.16 18.20
CA ARG A 8 -6.61 -9.42 17.47
C ARG A 8 -7.91 -9.95 16.82
N PRO A 9 -9.07 -9.98 17.50
CA PRO A 9 -10.32 -10.48 16.90
C PRO A 9 -10.75 -9.68 15.67
N GLY A 10 -10.68 -8.35 15.74
CA GLY A 10 -11.06 -7.47 14.62
C GLY A 10 -10.13 -7.63 13.40
N ARG A 11 -8.83 -7.80 13.63
CA ARG A 11 -7.85 -8.05 12.56
C ARG A 11 -8.06 -9.41 11.91
N LEU A 12 -8.32 -10.46 12.70
CA LEU A 12 -8.64 -11.78 12.19
C LEU A 12 -9.93 -11.77 11.37
N ALA A 13 -10.98 -11.08 11.84
CA ALA A 13 -12.22 -10.92 11.10
C ALA A 13 -11.99 -10.23 9.75
N THR A 14 -11.18 -9.18 9.71
CA THR A 14 -10.79 -8.49 8.46
C THR A 14 -10.05 -9.42 7.50
N LEU A 15 -9.10 -10.22 8.00
CA LEU A 15 -8.36 -11.17 7.19
C LEU A 15 -9.29 -12.22 6.58
N ILE A 16 -10.13 -12.87 7.40
CA ILE A 16 -11.08 -13.90 6.95
C ILE A 16 -12.04 -13.33 5.91
N PHE A 17 -12.54 -12.12 6.13
CA PHE A 17 -13.39 -11.43 5.16
C PHE A 17 -12.64 -11.24 3.83
N ALA A 18 -11.40 -10.75 3.87
CA ALA A 18 -10.62 -10.50 2.66
C ALA A 18 -10.34 -11.79 1.88
N GLU A 19 -9.90 -12.86 2.55
CA GLU A 19 -9.60 -14.16 1.95
C GLU A 19 -10.83 -14.82 1.29
N ARG A 20 -12.03 -14.62 1.88
CA ARG A 20 -13.27 -15.19 1.34
C ARG A 20 -13.87 -14.37 0.19
N ARG A 21 -13.57 -13.07 0.13
CA ARG A 21 -14.24 -12.12 -0.79
C ARG A 21 -13.40 -11.76 -2.00
N PHE A 22 -12.08 -11.82 -1.90
CA PHE A 22 -11.17 -11.32 -2.93
C PHE A 22 -10.13 -12.37 -3.32
N ALA A 23 -9.73 -12.35 -4.59
CA ALA A 23 -8.56 -13.07 -5.05
C ALA A 23 -7.30 -12.24 -4.79
N ALA A 24 -6.29 -12.84 -4.16
CA ALA A 24 -5.01 -12.19 -3.94
C ALA A 24 -4.24 -12.04 -5.27
N LEU A 25 -3.71 -10.84 -5.52
CA LEU A 25 -2.78 -10.63 -6.62
C LEU A 25 -1.37 -11.07 -6.17
N PRO A 26 -0.67 -11.89 -6.95
CA PRO A 26 0.67 -12.34 -6.59
C PRO A 26 1.67 -11.18 -6.65
N ILE A 27 2.68 -11.22 -5.78
CA ILE A 27 3.85 -10.36 -5.96
C ILE A 27 4.75 -11.01 -7.02
N ASP A 28 4.85 -10.38 -8.18
CA ASP A 28 5.60 -10.91 -9.32
C ASP A 28 6.57 -9.87 -9.93
N PRO A 29 7.45 -10.26 -10.86
CA PRO A 29 8.47 -9.37 -11.42
C PRO A 29 7.93 -8.09 -12.06
N ARG A 30 6.67 -8.06 -12.52
CA ARG A 30 6.05 -6.88 -13.14
C ARG A 30 5.90 -5.72 -12.15
N ILE A 31 5.88 -6.02 -10.85
CA ILE A 31 5.74 -5.02 -9.77
C ILE A 31 7.05 -4.28 -9.51
N ALA A 32 8.20 -4.90 -9.79
CA ALA A 32 9.51 -4.38 -9.39
C ALA A 32 9.80 -2.96 -9.91
N PRO A 33 9.52 -2.61 -11.19
CA PRO A 33 9.74 -1.24 -11.67
C PRO A 33 8.86 -0.21 -10.95
N HIS A 34 7.60 -0.56 -10.67
CA HIS A 34 6.66 0.32 -9.95
C HIS A 34 7.10 0.55 -8.51
N TYR A 35 7.54 -0.51 -7.84
CA TYR A 35 8.06 -0.43 -6.47
C TYR A 35 9.31 0.45 -6.38
N GLY A 36 10.27 0.26 -7.30
CA GLY A 36 11.48 1.07 -7.37
C GLY A 36 11.19 2.56 -7.58
N ARG A 37 10.28 2.87 -8.52
CA ARG A 37 9.83 4.24 -8.79
C ARG A 37 9.20 4.88 -7.55
N LEU A 38 8.27 4.18 -6.89
CA LEU A 38 7.54 4.67 -5.72
C LEU A 38 8.49 4.98 -4.56
N LEU A 39 9.47 4.11 -4.30
CA LEU A 39 10.47 4.35 -3.27
C LEU A 39 11.39 5.53 -3.61
N ALA A 40 11.83 5.65 -4.87
CA ALA A 40 12.67 6.75 -5.32
C ALA A 40 11.93 8.10 -5.17
N GLU A 41 10.65 8.14 -5.52
CA GLU A 41 9.80 9.33 -5.34
C GLU A 41 9.57 9.67 -3.87
N THR A 42 9.20 8.69 -3.05
CA THR A 42 9.03 8.89 -1.61
C THR A 42 10.32 9.41 -0.96
N ARG A 43 11.50 8.96 -1.41
CA ARG A 43 12.80 9.49 -0.96
C ARG A 43 13.01 10.95 -1.40
N ARG A 44 12.70 11.30 -2.64
CA ARG A 44 12.77 12.68 -3.15
C ARG A 44 11.82 13.62 -2.41
N ASN A 45 10.62 13.16 -2.05
CA ASN A 45 9.63 13.95 -1.32
C ASN A 45 9.97 14.07 0.17
N ARG A 46 10.66 13.09 0.75
CA ARG A 46 11.20 13.18 2.12
C ARG A 46 12.18 14.33 2.29
N ASN A 47 13.02 14.57 1.29
CA ASN A 47 13.97 15.68 1.30
C ASN A 47 13.30 17.08 1.22
N ARG A 48 11.96 17.15 1.04
CA ARG A 48 11.17 18.37 0.89
C ARG A 48 10.15 18.57 2.04
N ASN A 49 10.53 18.26 3.28
CA ASN A 49 9.73 18.43 4.50
C ASN A 49 8.57 17.42 4.75
N ARG A 50 8.56 16.24 4.13
CA ARG A 50 7.66 15.13 4.53
C ARG A 50 8.44 14.02 5.23
N ASN A 51 8.42 13.95 6.56
CA ASN A 51 9.26 13.02 7.31
C ASN A 51 8.82 11.53 7.31
N LYS A 52 7.73 11.16 6.63
CA LYS A 52 7.19 9.79 6.69
C LYS A 52 7.81 8.89 5.62
N LYS A 53 8.50 7.84 6.07
CA LYS A 53 8.96 6.74 5.20
C LYS A 53 7.77 5.85 4.87
N LEU A 54 7.53 5.60 3.58
CA LEU A 54 6.59 4.57 3.14
C LEU A 54 7.08 3.19 3.61
N ALA A 55 6.24 2.46 4.33
CA ALA A 55 6.57 1.14 4.82
C ALA A 55 6.70 0.15 3.64
N THR A 56 7.48 -0.92 3.81
CA THR A 56 7.70 -1.90 2.73
C THR A 56 6.40 -2.55 2.26
N ALA A 57 5.53 -2.96 3.18
CA ALA A 57 4.25 -3.57 2.83
C ALA A 57 3.35 -2.60 2.06
N ASP A 58 3.23 -1.36 2.53
CA ASP A 58 2.49 -0.27 1.88
C ASP A 58 3.00 0.01 0.46
N ALA A 59 4.33 0.05 0.30
CA ALA A 59 4.97 0.24 -1.00
C ALA A 59 4.69 -0.93 -1.96
N LEU A 60 4.71 -2.18 -1.48
CA LEU A 60 4.37 -3.35 -2.29
C LEU A 60 2.89 -3.34 -2.70
N ILE A 61 1.97 -2.99 -1.80
CA ILE A 61 0.53 -2.89 -2.10
C ILE A 61 0.29 -1.84 -3.19
N ALA A 62 0.84 -0.64 -3.03
CA ALA A 62 0.68 0.44 -4.00
C ALA A 62 1.33 0.13 -5.35
N ALA A 63 2.52 -0.47 -5.35
CA ALA A 63 3.18 -0.91 -6.57
C ALA A 63 2.40 -2.00 -7.30
N THR A 64 1.77 -2.93 -6.56
CA THR A 64 0.88 -3.96 -7.12
C THR A 64 -0.33 -3.32 -7.81
N ALA A 65 -1.00 -2.37 -7.15
CA ALA A 65 -2.13 -1.65 -7.75
C ALA A 65 -1.71 -0.93 -9.05
N ALA A 66 -0.57 -0.24 -9.03
CA ALA A 66 -0.06 0.48 -10.20
C ALA A 66 0.31 -0.47 -11.36
N ALA A 67 0.97 -1.60 -11.07
CA ALA A 67 1.35 -2.59 -12.09
C ALA A 67 0.13 -3.20 -12.79
N HIS A 68 -0.96 -3.38 -12.05
CA HIS A 68 -2.24 -3.89 -12.57
C HIS A 68 -3.19 -2.79 -13.06
N ARG A 69 -2.79 -1.50 -13.01
CA ARG A 69 -3.63 -0.34 -13.36
C ARG A 69 -4.96 -0.28 -12.59
N LEU A 70 -4.93 -0.71 -11.33
CA LEU A 70 -6.07 -0.72 -10.42
C LEU A 70 -6.03 0.49 -9.49
N PRO A 71 -7.19 0.99 -9.02
CA PRO A 71 -7.23 1.99 -7.97
C PRO A 71 -6.75 1.39 -6.63
N LEU A 72 -6.02 2.18 -5.85
CA LEU A 72 -5.67 1.88 -4.47
C LEU A 72 -6.72 2.48 -3.53
N ILE A 73 -7.61 1.64 -3.01
CA ILE A 73 -8.59 2.05 -1.99
C ILE A 73 -7.88 2.06 -0.63
N THR A 74 -7.83 3.20 0.04
CA THR A 74 -7.08 3.35 1.29
C THR A 74 -7.64 4.44 2.19
N ARG A 75 -7.40 4.33 3.50
CA ARG A 75 -7.64 5.41 4.46
C ARG A 75 -6.41 6.31 4.65
N ASP A 76 -5.27 5.92 4.10
CA ASP A 76 -4.03 6.70 4.20
C ASP A 76 -3.99 7.75 3.07
N ARG A 77 -4.18 9.01 3.47
CA ARG A 77 -4.21 10.17 2.56
C ARG A 77 -2.85 10.46 1.91
N ASP A 78 -1.77 9.89 2.42
CA ASP A 78 -0.42 10.15 1.90
C ASP A 78 -0.24 9.60 0.47
N PHE A 79 -1.03 8.58 0.09
CA PHE A 79 -0.99 8.01 -1.25
C PHE A 79 -1.60 8.90 -2.34
N ALA A 80 -2.46 9.86 -1.98
CA ALA A 80 -3.11 10.75 -2.94
C ALA A 80 -2.12 11.67 -3.69
N ASN A 81 -0.91 11.83 -3.15
CA ASN A 81 0.12 12.72 -3.68
C ASN A 81 1.30 11.97 -4.32
N LEU A 82 1.15 10.68 -4.65
CA LEU A 82 2.21 9.88 -5.26
C LEU A 82 1.94 9.67 -6.75
N ASP A 83 2.91 10.03 -7.59
CA ASP A 83 2.76 9.96 -9.03
C ASP A 83 2.63 8.50 -9.50
N GLY A 84 1.65 8.26 -10.38
CA GLY A 84 1.39 6.92 -10.91
C GLY A 84 0.62 6.02 -9.96
N ILE A 85 0.11 6.54 -8.84
CA ILE A 85 -0.87 5.88 -7.97
C ILE A 85 -2.23 6.55 -8.17
N ASN A 86 -3.25 5.75 -8.54
CA ASN A 86 -4.64 6.20 -8.53
C ASN A 86 -5.26 5.86 -7.18
N ALA A 87 -5.17 6.76 -6.19
CA ALA A 87 -5.68 6.51 -4.84
C ALA A 87 -7.14 6.99 -4.69
N ILE A 88 -7.99 6.12 -4.15
CA ILE A 88 -9.35 6.46 -3.71
C ILE A 88 -9.34 6.45 -2.18
N ILE A 89 -9.54 7.63 -1.59
CA ILE A 89 -9.55 7.79 -0.14
C ILE A 89 -10.95 7.50 0.41
N VAL A 90 -11.03 6.60 1.39
CA VAL A 90 -12.25 6.20 2.10
C VAL A 90 -12.15 6.45 3.60
#